data_AF-A0A949KR51-F1
#
_entry.id   AF-A0A949KR51-F1
#
_cell.length_a   1.000
_cell.length_b   1.000
_cell.length_c   1.000
_cell.angle_alpha   90.00
_cell.angle_beta   90.00
_cell.angle_gamma   90.00
#
_symmetry.space_group_name_H-M   'P 1'
#
loop_
_entity.id
_entity.type
_entity.pdbx_description
1 polymer ?
#
loop_
_entity_poly.entity_id
_entity_poly.type
_entity_poly.pdbx_seq_one_letter_code
_entity_poly.pdbx_strand_id
1 'polypeptide(L)'
;MAHAESEPRPWRDEPVLAVNRSPAYRAVVRADLAAGEAQMRALCAQPDFEEIWAYVPGEKLWIELGCCERTTKDGNYIGIEVYVYRLLTKYDDLAIYHIHPKTAFIRETYHADKRLIKTVEEALPSAQDINAAELLSRRFWAEHPQGRITWRIVSRHGVTTYGLTPAGRAVAEVSAQAFLFDSLGPEDLAESPALADPTAPGPEVNRLIARAVKRLNSGEVFVRFRGFE
;
A
#
# COMPACT_ATOMS: atom_id res chain seq x y z
N MET A 1 -25.93 -23.01 -14.18
CA MET A 1 -26.31 -22.24 -12.98
C MET A 1 -25.06 -22.13 -12.12
N ALA A 2 -24.48 -20.94 -12.02
CA ALA A 2 -23.31 -20.74 -11.16
C ALA A 2 -23.79 -20.81 -9.71
N HIS A 3 -23.23 -21.73 -8.93
CA HIS A 3 -23.41 -21.73 -7.48
C HIS A 3 -22.95 -20.36 -6.98
N ALA A 4 -23.82 -19.63 -6.29
CA ALA A 4 -23.41 -18.45 -5.54
C ALA A 4 -22.42 -18.96 -4.48
N GLU A 5 -21.12 -18.80 -4.75
CA GLU A 5 -20.08 -19.12 -3.79
C GLU A 5 -20.36 -18.31 -2.53
N SER A 6 -20.72 -19.03 -1.45
CA SER A 6 -20.93 -18.43 -0.14
C SER A 6 -19.69 -17.65 0.27
N GLU A 7 -19.88 -16.48 0.85
CA GLU A 7 -18.82 -15.66 1.42
C GLU A 7 -17.90 -16.54 2.30
N PRO A 8 -16.62 -16.76 1.93
CA PRO A 8 -15.78 -17.72 2.64
C PRO A 8 -15.51 -17.30 4.09
N ARG A 9 -15.59 -15.99 4.37
CA ARG A 9 -15.58 -15.40 5.71
C ARG A 9 -16.70 -14.35 5.79
N PRO A 10 -17.72 -14.51 6.66
CA PRO A 10 -18.79 -13.53 6.78
C PRO A 10 -18.24 -12.16 7.20
N TRP A 11 -18.87 -11.08 6.74
CA TRP A 11 -18.52 -9.73 7.17
C TRP A 11 -19.00 -9.48 8.59
N ARG A 12 -18.20 -8.75 9.36
CA ARG A 12 -18.55 -8.24 10.68
C ARG A 12 -18.25 -6.74 10.72
N ASP A 13 -19.28 -5.95 11.01
CA ASP A 13 -19.10 -4.52 11.25
C ASP A 13 -18.24 -4.33 12.50
N GLU A 14 -17.17 -3.56 12.33
CA GLU A 14 -16.27 -3.12 13.39
C GLU A 14 -16.36 -1.59 13.54
N PRO A 15 -16.18 -1.06 14.76
CA PRO A 15 -16.27 0.37 14.99
C PRO A 15 -15.06 1.15 14.44
N VAL A 16 -13.90 0.49 14.29
CA VAL A 16 -12.64 1.08 13.83
C VAL A 16 -11.82 0.06 13.06
N LEU A 17 -10.95 0.54 12.16
CA LEU A 17 -9.94 -0.27 11.50
C LEU A 17 -8.97 -0.80 12.55
N ALA A 18 -8.82 -2.12 12.58
CA ALA A 18 -7.95 -2.83 13.50
C ALA A 18 -7.48 -4.13 12.85
N VAL A 19 -6.27 -4.55 13.21
CA VAL A 19 -5.69 -5.82 12.74
C VAL A 19 -6.64 -6.96 13.10
N ASN A 20 -7.22 -7.60 12.09
CA ASN A 20 -8.09 -8.74 12.30
C ASN A 20 -7.27 -10.03 12.45
N ARG A 21 -7.13 -10.51 13.68
CA ARG A 21 -6.42 -11.77 13.99
C ARG A 21 -7.29 -13.03 13.85
N SER A 22 -8.58 -12.86 13.56
CA SER A 22 -9.54 -13.96 13.51
C SER A 22 -9.78 -14.42 12.07
N PRO A 23 -9.59 -15.72 11.76
CA PRO A 23 -9.98 -16.25 10.47
C PRO A 23 -11.51 -16.41 10.32
N ALA A 24 -12.30 -16.17 11.37
CA ALA A 24 -13.73 -16.50 11.39
C ALA A 24 -14.63 -15.47 10.66
N TYR A 25 -14.16 -14.24 10.46
CA TYR A 25 -14.94 -13.17 9.85
C TYR A 25 -14.02 -12.17 9.16
N ARG A 26 -14.55 -11.37 8.24
CA ARG A 26 -13.89 -10.21 7.64
C ARG A 26 -14.31 -8.95 8.36
N ALA A 27 -13.36 -8.14 8.81
CA ALA A 27 -13.70 -6.85 9.40
C ALA A 27 -14.17 -5.88 8.30
N VAL A 28 -15.28 -5.20 8.54
CA VAL A 28 -15.72 -4.08 7.71
C VAL A 28 -15.99 -2.85 8.57
N VAL A 29 -15.62 -1.67 8.09
CA VAL A 29 -15.75 -0.42 8.85
C VAL A 29 -16.42 0.62 7.97
N ARG A 30 -17.47 1.26 8.48
CA ARG A 30 -18.16 2.35 7.78
C ARG A 30 -17.58 3.68 8.21
N ALA A 31 -16.73 4.23 7.36
CA ALA A 31 -16.05 5.49 7.58
C ALA A 31 -15.74 6.11 6.22
N ASP A 32 -15.76 7.45 6.13
CA ASP A 32 -15.25 8.10 4.93
C ASP A 32 -13.74 7.93 4.78
N LEU A 33 -13.22 8.41 3.64
CA LEU A 33 -11.82 8.33 3.29
C LEU A 33 -10.90 8.92 4.37
N ALA A 34 -11.23 10.13 4.85
CA ALA A 34 -10.38 10.84 5.79
C ALA A 34 -10.35 10.15 7.17
N ALA A 35 -11.52 9.72 7.65
CA ALA A 35 -11.63 8.99 8.91
C ALA A 35 -10.90 7.63 8.86
N GLY A 36 -11.02 6.89 7.76
CA GLY A 36 -10.31 5.62 7.61
C GLY A 36 -8.80 5.79 7.47
N GLU A 37 -8.32 6.76 6.69
CA GLU A 37 -6.87 7.03 6.60
C GLU A 37 -6.26 7.47 7.93
N ALA A 38 -7.01 8.22 8.74
CA ALA A 38 -6.59 8.58 10.10
C ALA A 38 -6.45 7.33 11.01
N GLN A 39 -7.38 6.36 10.89
CA GLN A 39 -7.29 5.10 11.62
C GLN A 39 -6.14 4.22 11.10
N MET A 40 -5.88 4.18 9.78
CA MET A 40 -4.72 3.48 9.21
C MET A 40 -3.39 4.04 9.69
N ARG A 41 -3.26 5.36 9.80
CA ARG A 41 -2.07 6.00 10.37
C ARG A 41 -1.78 5.48 11.79
N ALA A 42 -2.81 5.24 12.59
CA ALA A 42 -2.65 4.66 13.92
C ALA A 42 -2.19 3.19 13.87
N LEU A 43 -2.58 2.44 12.84
CA LEU A 43 -2.12 1.06 12.62
C LEU A 43 -0.66 1.01 12.17
N CYS A 44 -0.19 1.94 11.33
CA CYS A 44 1.22 2.02 10.92
C CYS A 44 2.20 2.18 12.10
N ALA A 45 1.73 2.74 13.22
CA ALA A 45 2.53 2.87 14.43
C ALA A 45 2.76 1.53 15.15
N GLN A 46 2.00 0.49 14.80
CA GLN A 46 2.13 -0.85 15.37
C GLN A 46 3.06 -1.70 14.49
N PRO A 47 4.18 -2.22 15.02
CA PRO A 47 5.24 -2.83 14.22
C PRO A 47 4.93 -4.21 13.62
N ASP A 48 3.89 -4.89 14.08
CA ASP A 48 3.84 -6.36 13.93
C ASP A 48 2.96 -6.86 12.78
N PHE A 49 2.34 -5.98 11.98
CA PHE A 49 1.36 -6.41 10.97
C PHE A 49 1.34 -5.54 9.71
N GLU A 50 1.68 -6.15 8.56
CA GLU A 50 1.34 -5.64 7.24
C GLU A 50 -0.09 -6.06 6.90
N GLU A 51 -1.03 -5.12 6.80
CA GLU A 51 -2.43 -5.41 6.49
C GLU A 51 -2.85 -4.72 5.19
N ILE A 52 -3.72 -5.40 4.45
CA ILE A 52 -4.37 -4.87 3.25
C ILE A 52 -5.84 -4.63 3.53
N TRP A 53 -6.31 -3.46 3.10
CA TRP A 53 -7.70 -3.04 3.16
C TRP A 53 -8.16 -2.55 1.80
N ALA A 54 -9.44 -2.73 1.49
CA ALA A 54 -10.09 -2.08 0.37
C ALA A 54 -11.01 -0.97 0.87
N TYR A 55 -11.08 0.14 0.14
CA TYR A 55 -12.06 1.21 0.34
C TYR A 55 -12.98 1.31 -0.87
N VAL A 56 -14.29 1.28 -0.62
CA VAL A 56 -15.34 1.49 -1.62
C VAL A 56 -15.91 2.90 -1.42
N PRO A 57 -15.55 3.88 -2.27
CA PRO A 57 -15.91 5.28 -2.04
C PRO A 57 -17.42 5.54 -1.99
N GLY A 58 -18.19 4.92 -2.89
CA GLY A 58 -19.64 5.09 -2.97
C GLY A 58 -20.39 4.62 -1.72
N GLU A 59 -19.81 3.68 -0.97
CA GLU A 59 -20.42 3.12 0.23
C GLU A 59 -19.79 3.63 1.54
N LYS A 60 -18.71 4.42 1.45
CA LYS A 60 -17.87 4.79 2.61
C LYS A 60 -17.52 3.56 3.45
N LEU A 61 -17.08 2.51 2.77
CA LEU A 61 -16.90 1.18 3.33
C LEU A 61 -15.44 0.75 3.20
N TRP A 62 -14.84 0.39 4.32
CA TRP A 62 -13.55 -0.25 4.40
C TRP A 62 -13.74 -1.75 4.63
N ILE A 63 -12.97 -2.56 3.91
CA ILE A 63 -13.09 -4.02 3.92
C ILE A 63 -11.70 -4.62 4.12
N GLU A 64 -11.51 -5.41 5.16
CA GLU A 64 -10.26 -6.15 5.40
C GLU A 64 -10.04 -7.16 4.28
N LEU A 65 -8.83 -7.16 3.70
CA LEU A 65 -8.41 -8.15 2.71
C LEU A 65 -7.44 -9.19 3.29
N GLY A 66 -6.80 -8.88 4.42
CA GLY A 66 -5.95 -9.79 5.17
C GLY A 66 -4.56 -9.21 5.43
N CYS A 67 -3.66 -10.05 5.94
CA CYS A 67 -2.31 -9.66 6.36
C CYS A 67 -1.26 -10.25 5.41
N CYS A 68 -0.35 -9.40 4.88
CA CYS A 68 0.68 -9.83 3.92
C CYS A 68 1.83 -10.60 4.58
N GLU A 69 2.18 -10.30 5.83
CA GLU A 69 3.31 -10.95 6.50
C GLU A 69 3.03 -11.22 7.98
N ARG A 70 3.12 -12.50 8.38
CA ARG A 70 3.43 -12.86 9.77
C ARG A 70 4.95 -12.97 9.89
N THR A 71 5.55 -12.20 10.79
CA THR A 71 6.87 -12.48 11.39
C THR A 71 6.79 -13.69 12.33
N THR A 72 6.33 -14.83 11.84
CA THR A 72 6.52 -16.13 12.50
C THR A 72 7.49 -16.95 11.66
N LYS A 73 8.32 -17.79 12.31
CA LYS A 73 9.36 -18.62 11.68
C LYS A 73 8.89 -19.47 10.48
N ASP A 74 7.57 -19.63 10.31
CA ASP A 74 6.93 -20.40 9.25
C ASP A 74 6.28 -19.53 8.14
N GLY A 75 6.66 -18.24 8.04
CA GLY A 75 6.39 -17.31 6.93
C GLY A 75 5.30 -17.72 5.95
N ASN A 76 4.03 -17.51 6.31
CA ASN A 76 2.92 -17.72 5.38
C ASN A 76 2.54 -16.37 4.77
N TYR A 77 2.94 -16.17 3.50
CA TYR A 77 2.39 -15.16 2.60
C TYR A 77 0.90 -15.44 2.44
N ILE A 78 0.02 -14.60 2.95
CA ILE A 78 -1.36 -14.56 2.45
C ILE A 78 -1.30 -13.68 1.20
N GLY A 79 -0.91 -14.30 0.08
CA GLY A 79 -0.95 -13.65 -1.23
C GLY A 79 -2.34 -13.05 -1.46
N ILE A 80 -2.39 -11.91 -2.14
CA ILE A 80 -3.60 -11.20 -2.54
C ILE A 80 -4.70 -12.21 -2.89
N GLU A 81 -5.62 -12.37 -1.94
CA GLU A 81 -6.47 -13.56 -1.83
C GLU A 81 -7.53 -13.57 -2.95
N VAL A 82 -8.19 -14.72 -3.17
CA VAL A 82 -9.38 -14.85 -4.02
C VAL A 82 -10.41 -13.74 -3.78
N TYR A 83 -10.42 -13.21 -2.57
CA TYR A 83 -11.31 -12.16 -2.13
C TYR A 83 -11.09 -10.81 -2.83
N VAL A 84 -9.85 -10.44 -3.16
CA VAL A 84 -9.61 -9.23 -3.95
C VAL A 84 -10.30 -9.34 -5.30
N TYR A 85 -10.19 -10.48 -5.99
CA TYR A 85 -10.91 -10.69 -7.26
C TYR A 85 -12.43 -10.53 -7.14
N ARG A 86 -13.03 -10.94 -6.03
CA ARG A 86 -14.47 -10.75 -5.78
C ARG A 86 -14.82 -9.27 -5.63
N LEU A 87 -13.95 -8.47 -5.01
CA LEU A 87 -14.15 -7.02 -4.96
C LEU A 87 -13.95 -6.36 -6.32
N LEU A 88 -12.96 -6.82 -7.10
CA LEU A 88 -12.68 -6.30 -8.45
C LEU A 88 -13.79 -6.56 -9.47
N THR A 89 -14.66 -7.55 -9.23
CA THR A 89 -15.83 -7.85 -10.09
C THR A 89 -17.12 -7.19 -9.57
N LYS A 90 -17.16 -6.85 -8.27
CA LYS A 90 -18.35 -6.29 -7.62
C LYS A 90 -18.40 -4.77 -7.69
N TYR A 91 -17.26 -4.10 -7.63
CA TYR A 91 -17.17 -2.64 -7.49
C TYR A 91 -16.44 -2.04 -8.68
N ASP A 92 -16.99 -0.97 -9.26
CA ASP A 92 -16.39 -0.19 -10.35
C ASP A 92 -15.58 1.02 -9.87
N ASP A 93 -15.59 1.29 -8.56
CA ASP A 93 -14.75 2.30 -7.90
C ASP A 93 -14.16 1.71 -6.61
N LEU A 94 -12.85 1.47 -6.59
CA LEU A 94 -12.15 0.77 -5.53
C LEU A 94 -10.78 1.37 -5.27
N ALA A 95 -10.39 1.45 -4.00
CA ALA A 95 -9.00 1.72 -3.64
C ALA A 95 -8.45 0.61 -2.75
N ILE A 96 -7.26 0.12 -3.07
CA ILE A 96 -6.54 -0.87 -2.27
C ILE A 96 -5.46 -0.16 -1.47
N TYR A 97 -5.44 -0.41 -0.18
CA TYR A 97 -4.51 0.15 0.80
C TYR A 97 -3.63 -0.96 1.36
N HIS A 98 -2.32 -0.78 1.29
CA HIS A 98 -1.30 -1.64 1.86
C HIS A 98 -0.57 -0.86 2.98
N ILE A 99 -0.52 -1.41 4.19
CA ILE A 99 0.19 -0.79 5.32
C ILE A 99 1.65 -1.27 5.34
N HIS A 100 2.58 -0.31 5.33
CA HIS A 100 4.02 -0.53 5.55
C HIS A 100 4.40 -0.10 6.98
N PRO A 101 4.59 -1.03 7.94
CA PRO A 101 4.92 -0.68 9.32
C PRO A 101 6.42 -0.38 9.48
N LYS A 102 6.76 0.44 10.49
CA LYS A 102 8.13 0.92 10.80
C LYS A 102 9.20 -0.19 10.80
N THR A 103 8.88 -1.35 11.36
CA THR A 103 9.83 -2.45 11.62
C THR A 103 10.05 -3.35 10.42
N ALA A 104 9.21 -3.30 9.39
CA ALA A 104 9.39 -4.12 8.19
C ALA A 104 10.72 -3.80 7.49
N PHE A 105 11.09 -2.51 7.45
CA PHE A 105 12.21 -2.04 6.63
C PHE A 105 13.49 -1.74 7.43
N ILE A 106 13.39 -1.37 8.72
CA ILE A 106 14.50 -0.78 9.46
C ILE A 106 14.96 -1.69 10.60
N ARG A 107 16.20 -2.17 10.51
CA ARG A 107 16.89 -2.87 11.61
C ARG A 107 17.78 -1.90 12.39
N GLU A 108 17.82 -2.06 13.71
CA GLU A 108 18.64 -1.20 14.59
C GLU A 108 20.14 -1.26 14.26
N THR A 109 20.60 -2.40 13.73
CA THR A 109 22.00 -2.65 13.32
C THR A 109 22.40 -1.96 12.02
N TYR A 110 21.49 -1.29 11.32
CA TYR A 110 21.82 -0.55 10.10
C TYR A 110 22.56 0.76 10.43
N HIS A 111 23.53 1.11 9.59
CA HIS A 111 24.17 2.43 9.61
C HIS A 111 23.19 3.51 9.13
N ALA A 112 23.51 4.79 9.40
CA ALA A 112 22.59 5.92 9.21
C ALA A 112 22.01 6.00 7.79
N ASP A 113 22.85 5.94 6.75
CA ASP A 113 22.42 6.02 5.35
C ASP A 113 21.45 4.90 4.99
N LYS A 114 21.75 3.67 5.40
CA LYS A 114 20.86 2.53 5.17
C LYS A 114 19.54 2.66 5.94
N ARG A 115 19.55 3.24 7.15
CA ARG A 115 18.32 3.56 7.87
C ARG A 115 17.50 4.59 7.11
N LEU A 116 18.13 5.64 6.59
CA LEU A 116 17.44 6.67 5.80
C LEU A 116 16.84 6.10 4.52
N ILE A 117 17.60 5.30 3.76
CA ILE A 117 17.10 4.62 2.55
C ILE A 117 15.87 3.80 2.91
N LYS A 118 15.93 3.00 3.98
CA LYS A 118 14.82 2.15 4.41
C LYS A 118 13.63 2.93 4.95
N THR A 119 13.85 4.08 5.61
CA THR A 119 12.75 4.99 5.96
C THR A 119 12.05 5.52 4.73
N VAL A 120 12.80 5.91 3.69
CA VAL A 120 12.19 6.42 2.45
C VAL A 120 11.45 5.32 1.72
N GLU A 121 12.03 4.12 1.61
CA GLU A 121 11.38 2.95 1.00
C GLU A 121 10.06 2.56 1.69
N GLU A 122 9.93 2.73 3.01
CA GLU A 122 8.68 2.48 3.75
C GLU A 122 7.48 3.27 3.19
N ALA A 123 7.73 4.41 2.54
CA ALA A 123 6.69 5.22 1.92
C ALA A 123 6.52 4.96 0.42
N LEU A 124 7.22 4.00 -0.18
CA LEU A 124 7.27 3.81 -1.63
C LEU A 124 6.80 2.41 -2.02
N PRO A 125 6.15 2.25 -3.19
CA PRO A 125 5.86 0.93 -3.71
C PRO A 125 7.14 0.18 -4.06
N SER A 126 7.16 -1.11 -3.74
CA SER A 126 8.14 -2.06 -4.23
C SER A 126 7.83 -2.48 -5.67
N ALA A 127 8.77 -3.18 -6.32
CA ALA A 127 8.49 -3.80 -7.62
C ALA A 127 7.32 -4.82 -7.53
N GLN A 128 7.17 -5.52 -6.41
CA GLN A 128 6.08 -6.45 -6.16
C GLN A 128 4.73 -5.72 -6.08
N ASP A 129 4.68 -4.55 -5.42
CA ASP A 129 3.49 -3.71 -5.37
C ASP A 129 3.07 -3.27 -6.79
N ILE A 130 4.02 -2.87 -7.65
CA ILE A 130 3.75 -2.49 -9.03
C ILE A 130 3.25 -3.68 -9.86
N ASN A 131 3.88 -4.84 -9.75
CA ASN A 131 3.46 -6.04 -10.47
C ASN A 131 2.05 -6.48 -10.05
N ALA A 132 1.75 -6.43 -8.76
CA ALA A 132 0.42 -6.72 -8.24
C ALA A 132 -0.61 -5.70 -8.75
N ALA A 133 -0.29 -4.41 -8.67
CA ALA A 133 -1.16 -3.34 -9.15
C ALA A 133 -1.43 -3.45 -10.64
N GLU A 134 -0.43 -3.77 -11.46
CA GLU A 134 -0.61 -4.02 -12.89
C GLU A 134 -1.57 -5.19 -13.13
N LEU A 135 -1.25 -6.37 -12.61
CA LEU A 135 -2.00 -7.60 -12.85
C LEU A 135 -3.47 -7.44 -12.45
N LEU A 136 -3.70 -6.85 -11.27
CA LEU A 136 -5.03 -6.70 -10.69
C LEU A 136 -5.82 -5.57 -11.34
N SER A 137 -5.17 -4.46 -11.72
CA SER A 137 -5.85 -3.38 -12.45
C SER A 137 -6.27 -3.81 -13.85
N ARG A 138 -5.44 -4.61 -14.55
CA ARG A 138 -5.82 -5.16 -15.87
C ARG A 138 -7.06 -6.04 -15.78
N ARG A 139 -7.12 -6.92 -14.78
CA ARG A 139 -8.30 -7.75 -14.52
C ARG A 139 -9.52 -6.90 -14.16
N PHE A 140 -9.35 -5.92 -13.28
CA PHE A 140 -10.41 -4.98 -12.93
C PHE A 140 -10.98 -4.27 -14.17
N TRP A 141 -10.14 -3.78 -15.07
CA TRP A 141 -10.61 -3.09 -16.27
C TRP A 141 -11.17 -4.02 -17.35
N ALA A 142 -10.92 -5.32 -17.28
CA ALA A 142 -11.61 -6.29 -18.12
C ALA A 142 -13.09 -6.39 -17.71
N GLU A 143 -13.39 -6.33 -16.41
CA GLU A 143 -14.74 -6.36 -15.85
C GLU A 143 -15.41 -4.97 -15.88
N HIS A 144 -14.65 -3.93 -15.61
CA HIS A 144 -15.09 -2.54 -15.50
C HIS A 144 -14.24 -1.61 -16.39
N PRO A 145 -14.49 -1.57 -17.72
CA PRO A 145 -13.64 -0.79 -18.64
C PRO A 145 -13.52 0.70 -18.32
N GLN A 146 -14.55 1.27 -17.69
CA GLN A 146 -14.61 2.67 -17.25
C GLN A 146 -14.43 2.84 -15.73
N GLY A 147 -14.18 1.73 -15.02
CA GLY A 147 -14.02 1.74 -13.57
C GLY A 147 -12.73 2.45 -13.13
N ARG A 148 -12.71 2.83 -11.86
CA ARG A 148 -11.57 3.45 -11.20
C ARG A 148 -11.01 2.49 -10.14
N ILE A 149 -9.74 2.13 -10.29
CA ILE A 149 -8.98 1.44 -9.27
C ILE A 149 -7.75 2.26 -8.89
N THR A 150 -7.49 2.39 -7.59
CA THR A 150 -6.32 3.12 -7.07
C THR A 150 -5.55 2.26 -6.07
N TRP A 151 -4.23 2.30 -6.12
CA TRP A 151 -3.37 1.59 -5.17
C TRP A 151 -2.70 2.59 -4.25
N ARG A 152 -2.65 2.26 -2.95
CA ARG A 152 -2.13 3.14 -1.92
C ARG A 152 -1.26 2.37 -0.94
N ILE A 153 -0.13 2.96 -0.59
CA ILE A 153 0.67 2.56 0.56
C ILE A 153 0.45 3.58 1.65
N VAL A 154 0.22 3.10 2.87
CA VAL A 154 0.18 3.91 4.08
C VAL A 154 1.40 3.58 4.90
N SER A 155 2.21 4.60 5.16
CA SER A 155 3.34 4.53 6.09
C SER A 155 3.16 5.57 7.18
N ARG A 156 4.04 5.60 8.17
CA ARG A 156 4.01 6.67 9.17
C ARG A 156 4.29 8.08 8.60
N HIS A 157 4.80 8.16 7.38
CA HIS A 157 5.14 9.41 6.71
C HIS A 157 3.96 10.00 5.93
N GLY A 158 3.02 9.18 5.49
CA GLY A 158 1.90 9.62 4.67
C GLY A 158 1.28 8.52 3.84
N VAL A 159 0.60 8.94 2.78
CA VAL A 159 -0.04 8.04 1.81
C VAL A 159 0.60 8.22 0.44
N THR A 160 1.11 7.13 -0.11
CA THR A 160 1.62 7.08 -1.49
C THR A 160 0.61 6.41 -2.39
N THR A 161 0.06 7.16 -3.33
CA THR A 161 -0.88 6.69 -4.35
C THR A 161 -0.13 6.35 -5.64
N TYR A 162 -0.36 5.17 -6.20
CA TYR A 162 0.32 4.69 -7.40
C TYR A 162 -0.62 3.88 -8.30
N GLY A 163 -0.17 3.63 -9.53
CA GLY A 163 -0.89 2.83 -10.51
C GLY A 163 -0.42 3.10 -11.93
N LEU A 164 -1.22 2.64 -12.90
CA LEU A 164 -0.89 2.77 -14.32
C LEU A 164 -1.44 4.08 -14.88
N THR A 165 -0.64 4.73 -15.72
CA THR A 165 -1.11 5.84 -16.57
C THR A 165 -1.98 5.30 -17.72
N PRO A 166 -2.65 6.18 -18.51
CA PRO A 166 -3.30 5.74 -19.74
C PRO A 166 -2.37 5.01 -20.72
N ALA A 167 -1.10 5.41 -20.80
CA ALA A 167 -0.11 4.72 -21.62
C ALA A 167 0.28 3.36 -21.02
N GLY A 168 0.45 3.28 -19.69
CA GLY A 168 0.70 2.01 -18.99
C GLY A 168 -0.44 1.00 -19.16
N ARG A 169 -1.69 1.48 -19.22
CA ARG A 169 -2.86 0.64 -19.50
C ARG A 169 -2.85 0.07 -20.93
N ALA A 170 -2.20 0.75 -21.88
CA ALA A 170 -2.20 0.39 -23.30
C ALA A 170 -1.07 -0.59 -23.70
N VAL A 171 0.02 -0.65 -22.93
CA VAL A 171 1.11 -1.60 -23.18
C VAL A 171 0.77 -2.99 -22.65
N ALA A 172 1.46 -4.03 -23.12
CA ALA A 172 1.23 -5.42 -22.71
C ALA A 172 1.75 -5.70 -21.30
N GLU A 173 2.89 -5.11 -20.94
CA GLU A 173 3.57 -5.26 -19.67
C GLU A 173 4.19 -3.91 -19.29
N VAL A 174 4.18 -3.58 -18.00
CA VAL A 174 4.78 -2.36 -17.46
C VAL A 174 6.08 -2.70 -16.74
N SER A 175 7.12 -1.91 -16.98
CA SER A 175 8.41 -2.17 -16.33
C SER A 175 8.42 -1.73 -14.87
N ALA A 176 8.61 -2.67 -13.94
CA ALA A 176 8.86 -2.39 -12.53
C ALA A 176 10.35 -2.12 -12.22
N GLN A 177 11.21 -1.98 -13.23
CA GLN A 177 12.67 -1.88 -13.06
C GLN A 177 13.09 -0.68 -12.20
N ALA A 178 12.39 0.45 -12.31
CA ALA A 178 12.66 1.65 -11.51
C ALA A 178 12.48 1.43 -10.00
N PHE A 179 11.72 0.40 -9.61
CA PHE A 179 11.38 0.06 -8.22
C PHE A 179 12.30 -1.01 -7.62
N LEU A 180 13.33 -1.45 -8.37
CA LEU A 180 14.33 -2.42 -7.91
C LEU A 180 15.59 -1.76 -7.32
N PHE A 181 15.77 -0.45 -7.52
CA PHE A 181 16.96 0.29 -7.11
C PHE A 181 16.70 1.16 -5.89
N ASP A 182 17.78 1.49 -5.18
CA ASP A 182 17.74 2.42 -4.05
C ASP A 182 17.10 3.74 -4.48
N SER A 183 16.14 4.20 -3.70
CA SER A 183 15.32 5.36 -4.05
C SER A 183 16.05 6.71 -3.88
N LEU A 184 17.23 6.68 -3.24
CA LEU A 184 18.07 7.84 -2.91
C LEU A 184 19.41 7.76 -3.64
N GLY A 185 19.83 8.89 -4.21
CA GLY A 185 21.14 9.06 -4.83
C GLY A 185 22.20 9.55 -3.84
N PRO A 186 23.49 9.55 -4.22
CA PRO A 186 24.58 10.06 -3.36
C PRO A 186 24.35 11.49 -2.84
N GLU A 187 23.70 12.34 -3.64
CA GLU A 187 23.32 13.71 -3.25
C GLU A 187 22.30 13.76 -2.13
N ASP A 188 21.35 12.81 -2.10
CA ASP A 188 20.35 12.70 -1.03
C ASP A 188 20.99 12.21 0.27
N LEU A 189 21.95 11.29 0.16
CA LEU A 189 22.67 10.74 1.30
C LEU A 189 23.67 11.76 1.88
N ALA A 190 24.23 12.65 1.05
CA ALA A 190 25.06 13.75 1.52
C ALA A 190 24.28 14.80 2.34
N GLU A 191 22.96 14.91 2.15
CA GLU A 191 22.06 15.70 3.00
C GLU A 191 21.74 14.97 4.33
N SER A 192 21.96 13.66 4.42
CA SER A 192 21.67 12.79 5.57
C SER A 192 22.43 13.07 6.88
N PRO A 193 23.71 13.51 6.93
CA PRO A 193 24.38 13.79 8.20
C PRO A 193 23.72 14.93 9.01
N ALA A 194 22.79 15.68 8.41
CA ALA A 194 21.97 16.69 9.11
C ALA A 194 20.65 16.13 9.69
N LEU A 195 20.23 14.91 9.35
CA LEU A 195 19.01 14.29 9.88
C LEU A 195 19.33 13.54 11.17
N ALA A 196 19.14 14.20 12.32
CA ALA A 196 19.46 13.64 13.64
C ALA A 196 18.67 12.35 13.97
N ASP A 197 17.46 12.19 13.41
CA ASP A 197 16.68 10.96 13.48
C ASP A 197 15.99 10.70 12.12
N PRO A 198 16.64 9.96 11.20
CA PRO A 198 16.09 9.69 9.88
C PRO A 198 14.87 8.77 9.92
N THR A 199 14.46 8.29 11.10
CA THR A 199 13.28 7.44 11.26
C THR A 199 12.07 8.22 11.78
N ALA A 200 12.22 9.47 12.23
CA ALA A 200 11.09 10.28 12.64
C ALA A 200 10.31 10.78 11.40
N PRO A 201 8.96 10.73 11.41
CA PRO A 201 8.17 11.49 10.44
C PRO A 201 8.49 12.98 10.54
N GLY A 202 8.59 13.66 9.41
CA GLY A 202 8.89 15.09 9.41
C GLY A 202 9.04 15.67 8.01
N PRO A 203 9.06 17.02 7.90
CA PRO A 203 9.11 17.70 6.61
C PRO A 203 10.36 17.38 5.80
N GLU A 204 11.47 17.06 6.45
CA GLU A 204 12.75 16.75 5.79
C GLU A 204 12.72 15.37 5.12
N VAL A 205 12.30 14.33 5.85
CA VAL A 205 12.09 12.99 5.29
C VAL A 205 11.00 13.02 4.20
N ASN A 206 9.92 13.80 4.40
CA ASN A 206 8.87 13.95 3.40
C ASN A 206 9.39 14.58 2.08
N ARG A 207 10.38 15.48 2.13
CA ARG A 207 11.05 16.00 0.93
C ARG A 207 11.85 14.93 0.20
N LEU A 208 12.56 14.08 0.94
CA LEU A 208 13.30 12.95 0.36
C LEU A 208 12.34 11.96 -0.32
N ILE A 209 11.24 11.60 0.34
CA ILE A 209 10.19 10.76 -0.24
C ILE A 209 9.64 11.42 -1.52
N ALA A 210 9.33 12.72 -1.50
CA ALA A 210 8.85 13.43 -2.68
C ALA A 210 9.87 13.45 -3.83
N ARG A 211 11.18 13.53 -3.56
CA ARG A 211 12.23 13.41 -4.58
C ARG A 211 12.29 11.99 -5.15
N ALA A 212 12.26 10.97 -4.30
CA ALA A 212 12.22 9.58 -4.72
C ALA A 212 11.00 9.29 -5.62
N VAL A 213 9.81 9.76 -5.22
CA VAL A 213 8.58 9.64 -6.02
C VAL A 213 8.73 10.24 -7.41
N LYS A 214 9.39 11.39 -7.57
CA LYS A 214 9.63 11.98 -8.90
C LYS A 214 10.47 11.07 -9.80
N ARG A 215 11.45 10.36 -9.24
CA ARG A 215 12.29 9.40 -9.99
C ARG A 215 11.52 8.13 -10.40
N LEU A 216 10.52 7.73 -9.61
CA LEU A 216 9.68 6.56 -9.87
C LEU A 216 8.56 6.80 -10.90
N ASN A 217 8.20 8.06 -11.16
CA ASN A 217 7.22 8.37 -12.20
C ASN A 217 7.80 8.11 -13.59
N SER A 218 7.01 7.48 -14.45
CA SER A 218 7.36 7.22 -15.84
C SER A 218 6.18 7.54 -16.77
N GLY A 219 6.36 7.27 -18.07
CA GLY A 219 5.24 7.33 -19.02
C GLY A 219 4.15 6.31 -18.70
N GLU A 220 4.46 5.19 -18.07
CA GLU A 220 3.57 4.04 -17.85
C GLU A 220 3.04 3.94 -16.42
N VAL A 221 3.82 4.41 -15.44
CA VAL A 221 3.48 4.34 -14.01
C VAL A 221 3.46 5.75 -13.43
N PHE A 222 2.45 6.03 -12.62
CA PHE A 222 2.45 7.22 -11.78
C PHE A 222 2.63 6.86 -10.30
N VAL A 223 3.29 7.75 -9.57
CA VAL A 223 3.45 7.69 -8.12
C VAL A 223 3.25 9.09 -7.55
N ARG A 224 2.48 9.22 -6.47
CA ARG A 224 2.18 10.50 -5.82
C ARG A 224 2.19 10.32 -4.31
N PHE A 225 2.95 11.14 -3.61
CA PHE A 225 3.00 11.11 -2.14
C PHE A 225 2.29 12.32 -1.53
N ARG A 226 1.47 12.05 -0.51
CA ARG A 226 0.89 13.06 0.38
C ARG A 226 1.36 12.75 1.80
N GLY A 227 2.26 13.58 2.31
CA GLY A 227 2.74 13.47 3.68
C GLY A 227 1.64 13.73 4.70
N PHE A 228 1.76 13.11 5.87
CA PHE A 228 0.96 13.48 7.03
C PHE A 228 1.49 14.80 7.62
N GLU A 229 0.56 15.70 7.93
CA GLU A 229 0.80 16.87 8.78
C GLU A 229 0.91 16.46 10.25
#